data_AF-A0AAD5K5A0-F1
#
_entry.id   AF-A0AAD5K5A0-F1
#
_cell.length_a   1.000
_cell.length_b   1.000
_cell.length_c   1.000
_cell.angle_alpha   90.00
_cell.angle_beta   90.00
_cell.angle_gamma   90.00
#
_symmetry.space_group_name_H-M   'P 1'
#
loop_
_entity.id
_entity.type
_entity.pdbx_description
1 polymer ?
#
loop_
_entity_poly.entity_id
_entity_poly.type
_entity_poly.pdbx_seq_one_letter_code
_entity_poly.pdbx_strand_id
1 'polypeptide(L)'
;MAGISQTAPTGYTEFKQTSKTSFNTEKIHDNNDNELWLIRVPDNVSLDKLKGLEIKLPSSKKQSRKPLAKLNDKNNEYALYRVPQANDEKGDEQDDEDVGVSGQEMAGFTCLLPEDGYLAYAPKEFSQYLILDEQVNVPDSLEIAKEISSRPPAKRDQPENLQMRFKPYGFDTVGVSSSQPTVSVTTTTTTASSSKSGGDKKRKRKEGEEKEKKKKSKKEKK
;
A
#
# COMPACT_ATOMS: atom_id res chain seq x y z
N MET A 1 31.79 -45.80 -4.34
CA MET A 1 30.66 -44.86 -4.26
C MET A 1 30.02 -44.80 -5.62
N ALA A 2 28.76 -45.22 -5.75
CA ALA A 2 28.05 -45.14 -7.03
C ALA A 2 27.70 -43.66 -7.30
N GLY A 3 28.24 -43.11 -8.40
CA GLY A 3 27.91 -41.75 -8.83
C GLY A 3 26.45 -41.69 -9.28
N ILE A 4 25.68 -40.76 -8.71
CA ILE A 4 24.32 -40.49 -9.15
C ILE A 4 24.42 -39.79 -10.51
N SER A 5 23.97 -40.44 -11.58
CA SER A 5 23.85 -39.81 -12.89
C SER A 5 22.67 -38.84 -12.87
N GLN A 6 22.94 -37.53 -12.83
CA GLN A 6 21.92 -36.51 -13.01
C GLN A 6 21.59 -36.41 -14.50
N THR A 7 20.34 -36.74 -14.85
CA THR A 7 19.77 -36.50 -16.17
C THR A 7 18.80 -35.34 -16.08
N ALA A 8 18.83 -34.44 -17.07
CA ALA A 8 17.92 -33.31 -17.10
C ALA A 8 16.46 -33.80 -17.25
N PRO A 9 15.48 -33.14 -16.61
CA PRO A 9 14.07 -33.49 -16.79
C PRO A 9 13.62 -33.38 -18.26
N THR A 10 12.58 -34.13 -18.62
CA THR A 10 12.01 -34.09 -19.97
C THR A 10 11.61 -32.67 -20.36
N GLY A 11 12.01 -32.24 -21.57
CA GLY A 11 11.77 -30.88 -22.08
C GLY A 11 12.91 -29.89 -21.82
N TYR A 12 13.93 -30.28 -21.06
CA TYR A 12 15.15 -29.48 -20.86
C TYR A 12 16.31 -30.05 -21.67
N THR A 13 17.12 -29.15 -22.22
CA THR A 13 18.35 -29.48 -22.92
C THR A 13 19.53 -28.85 -22.20
N GLU A 14 20.61 -29.61 -22.03
CA GLU A 14 21.86 -29.08 -21.47
C GLU A 14 22.38 -27.93 -22.33
N PHE A 15 22.62 -26.78 -21.70
CA PHE A 15 23.21 -25.64 -22.38
C PHE A 15 24.70 -25.89 -22.58
N LYS A 16 25.13 -26.04 -23.84
CA LYS A 16 26.54 -26.13 -24.20
C LYS A 16 26.98 -24.79 -24.74
N GLN A 17 27.90 -24.15 -24.02
CA GLN A 17 28.44 -22.87 -24.41
C GLN A 17 29.12 -23.01 -25.79
N THR A 18 28.52 -22.38 -26.80
CA THR A 18 28.97 -22.50 -28.20
C THR A 18 29.88 -21.32 -28.59
N SER A 19 29.80 -20.21 -27.86
CA SER A 19 30.53 -18.98 -28.13
C SER A 19 31.33 -18.51 -26.92
N LYS A 20 32.50 -17.93 -27.18
CA LYS A 20 33.31 -17.26 -26.16
C LYS A 20 32.51 -16.09 -25.59
N THR A 21 32.37 -16.04 -24.27
CA THR A 21 31.64 -14.96 -23.60
C THR A 21 32.48 -13.70 -23.58
N SER A 22 31.81 -12.54 -23.55
CA SER A 22 32.46 -11.25 -23.29
C SER A 22 32.87 -11.10 -21.82
N PHE A 23 32.31 -11.93 -20.94
CA PHE A 23 32.62 -11.95 -19.52
C PHE A 23 33.92 -12.70 -19.28
N ASN A 24 34.96 -11.96 -18.91
CA ASN A 24 36.24 -12.49 -18.49
C ASN A 24 36.30 -12.42 -16.95
N THR A 25 36.29 -13.58 -16.30
CA THR A 25 36.30 -13.75 -14.84
C THR A 25 37.54 -13.13 -14.20
N GLU A 26 38.72 -13.36 -14.79
CA GLU A 26 40.00 -12.79 -14.34
C GLU A 26 39.96 -11.26 -14.33
N LYS A 27 39.42 -10.64 -15.39
CA LYS A 27 39.29 -9.17 -15.46
C LYS A 27 38.36 -8.58 -14.40
N ILE A 28 37.34 -9.33 -13.98
CA ILE A 28 36.43 -8.87 -12.93
C ILE A 28 37.11 -9.03 -11.56
N HIS A 29 37.89 -10.10 -11.38
CA HIS A 29 38.64 -10.37 -10.16
C HIS A 29 39.78 -9.36 -9.94
N ASP A 30 40.64 -9.17 -10.95
CA ASP A 30 41.92 -8.46 -10.78
C ASP A 30 41.81 -6.94 -10.93
N ASN A 31 40.80 -6.43 -11.63
CA ASN A 31 40.64 -5.01 -11.84
C ASN A 31 39.62 -4.39 -10.89
N ASN A 32 40.06 -3.54 -9.97
CA ASN A 32 39.20 -2.80 -9.04
C ASN A 32 38.32 -1.74 -9.72
N ASP A 33 38.64 -1.33 -10.95
CA ASP A 33 37.87 -0.33 -11.69
C ASP A 33 36.62 -0.92 -12.36
N ASN A 34 36.50 -2.26 -12.39
CA ASN A 34 35.34 -2.93 -12.95
C ASN A 34 34.27 -3.16 -11.87
N GLU A 35 33.05 -2.70 -12.15
CA GLU A 35 31.87 -2.90 -11.32
C GLU A 35 30.87 -3.85 -11.97
N LEU A 36 30.13 -4.58 -11.13
CA LEU A 36 29.05 -5.46 -11.57
C LEU A 36 27.71 -4.81 -11.24
N TRP A 37 26.85 -4.59 -12.24
CA TRP A 37 25.57 -3.94 -12.06
C TRP A 37 24.43 -4.91 -12.39
N LEU A 38 23.39 -4.91 -11.58
CA LEU A 38 22.16 -5.63 -11.85
C LEU A 38 21.05 -4.62 -12.22
N ILE A 39 20.53 -4.74 -13.43
CA ILE A 39 19.48 -3.86 -13.95
C ILE A 39 18.28 -4.70 -14.33
N ARG A 40 17.14 -4.45 -13.70
CA ARG A 40 15.85 -5.04 -14.06
C ARG A 40 15.15 -4.14 -15.07
N VAL A 41 14.80 -4.71 -16.22
CA VAL A 41 14.13 -4.02 -17.32
C VAL A 41 12.81 -4.75 -17.63
N PRO A 42 11.69 -4.03 -17.79
CA PRO A 42 10.43 -4.62 -18.23
C PRO A 42 10.51 -5.27 -19.61
N ASP A 43 9.85 -6.41 -19.80
CA ASP A 43 9.91 -7.20 -21.03
C ASP A 43 9.41 -6.44 -22.28
N ASN A 44 8.55 -5.44 -22.09
CA ASN A 44 8.03 -4.60 -23.16
C ASN A 44 9.03 -3.51 -23.62
N VAL A 45 10.16 -3.33 -22.94
CA VAL A 45 11.22 -2.40 -23.31
C VAL A 45 12.33 -3.12 -24.07
N SER A 46 12.40 -2.91 -25.39
CA SER A 46 13.45 -3.47 -26.24
C SER A 46 14.82 -2.85 -25.95
N LEU A 47 15.89 -3.66 -26.00
CA LEU A 47 17.28 -3.22 -25.77
C LEU A 47 17.72 -2.04 -26.64
N ASP A 48 17.19 -1.91 -27.85
CA ASP A 48 17.50 -0.79 -28.74
C ASP A 48 17.08 0.57 -28.18
N LYS A 49 16.02 0.60 -27.36
CA LYS A 49 15.53 1.83 -26.71
C LYS A 49 16.37 2.24 -25.51
N LEU A 50 17.17 1.31 -24.97
CA LEU A 50 18.10 1.57 -23.88
C LEU A 50 19.43 2.14 -24.38
N LYS A 51 19.69 2.09 -25.70
CA LYS A 51 20.91 2.63 -26.29
C LYS A 51 20.96 4.15 -26.08
N GLY A 52 21.98 4.62 -25.39
CA GLY A 52 22.16 6.04 -25.08
C GLY A 52 21.44 6.51 -23.81
N LEU A 53 20.87 5.60 -23.00
CA LEU A 53 20.34 5.95 -21.69
C LEU A 53 21.49 6.42 -20.77
N GLU A 54 21.47 7.68 -20.38
CA GLU A 54 22.45 8.24 -19.44
C GLU A 54 21.98 8.02 -17.99
N ILE A 55 22.77 7.28 -17.23
CA ILE A 55 22.51 7.00 -15.82
C ILE A 55 23.32 7.98 -14.97
N LYS A 56 22.63 8.87 -14.26
CA LYS A 56 23.28 9.81 -13.35
C LYS A 56 23.42 9.17 -11.97
N LEU A 57 24.60 8.64 -11.69
CA LEU A 57 24.90 8.06 -10.38
C LEU A 57 24.92 9.15 -9.30
N PRO A 58 24.17 8.98 -8.20
CA PRO A 58 24.19 9.92 -7.10
C PRO A 58 25.50 9.78 -6.32
N SER A 59 26.12 10.90 -5.91
CA SER A 59 27.36 10.85 -5.14
C SER A 59 27.16 10.30 -3.71
N SER A 60 25.91 10.22 -3.24
CA SER A 60 25.55 9.69 -1.93
C SER A 60 24.55 8.54 -2.06
N LYS A 61 24.71 7.51 -1.22
CA LYS A 61 23.81 6.34 -1.19
C LYS A 61 22.38 6.66 -0.72
N LYS A 62 22.13 7.91 -0.28
CA LYS A 62 20.87 8.37 0.30
C LYS A 62 19.78 8.72 -0.74
N GLN A 63 20.09 8.71 -2.03
CA GLN A 63 19.19 9.16 -3.11
C GLN A 63 18.40 8.03 -3.80
N SER A 64 18.08 6.93 -3.12
CA SER A 64 17.35 5.79 -3.72
C SER A 64 15.97 6.16 -4.27
N ARG A 65 15.35 7.22 -3.74
CA ARG A 65 13.98 7.64 -4.10
C ARG A 65 13.88 8.54 -5.33
N LYS A 66 14.99 9.12 -5.81
CA LYS A 66 14.98 10.01 -6.99
C LYS A 66 15.30 9.21 -8.26
N PRO A 67 14.57 9.41 -9.37
CA PRO A 67 14.89 8.74 -10.62
C PRO A 67 16.29 9.13 -11.11
N LEU A 68 17.13 8.14 -11.38
CA LEU A 68 18.49 8.29 -11.90
C LEU A 68 18.51 8.56 -13.40
N ALA A 69 17.51 8.04 -14.10
CA ALA A 69 17.28 8.25 -15.52
C ALA A 69 15.79 8.16 -15.80
N LYS A 70 15.36 8.73 -16.93
CA LYS A 70 14.01 8.64 -17.46
C LYS A 70 14.07 8.15 -18.89
N LEU A 71 13.12 7.30 -19.26
CA LEU A 71 12.98 6.77 -20.61
C LEU A 71 11.52 6.97 -21.05
N ASN A 72 11.32 7.68 -22.15
CA ASN A 72 10.00 7.84 -22.75
C ASN A 72 9.87 6.95 -23.96
N ASP A 73 8.86 6.09 -23.96
CA ASP A 73 8.55 5.20 -25.07
C ASP A 73 7.08 5.33 -25.48
N LYS A 74 6.85 6.10 -26.54
CA LYS A 74 5.51 6.40 -27.08
C LYS A 74 4.58 7.00 -26.02
N ASN A 75 3.78 6.15 -25.36
CA ASN A 75 2.77 6.53 -24.38
C ASN A 75 3.16 6.19 -22.94
N ASN A 76 4.29 5.49 -22.75
CA ASN A 76 4.74 5.04 -21.45
C ASN A 76 5.97 5.85 -21.04
N GLU A 77 5.94 6.40 -19.84
CA GLU A 77 7.11 6.98 -19.19
C GLU A 77 7.68 5.91 -18.26
N TYR A 78 9.00 5.73 -18.29
CA TYR A 78 9.71 4.86 -17.37
C TYR A 78 10.74 5.68 -16.62
N ALA A 79 11.00 5.29 -15.38
CA ALA A 79 12.00 5.89 -14.55
C ALA A 79 12.90 4.82 -13.94
N LEU A 80 14.20 5.06 -13.99
CA LEU A 80 15.21 4.17 -13.43
C LEU A 80 15.49 4.57 -11.99
N TYR A 81 15.26 3.68 -11.05
CA TYR A 81 15.53 3.89 -9.64
C TYR A 81 16.66 3.00 -9.15
N ARG A 82 17.30 3.42 -8.07
CA ARG A 82 18.18 2.56 -7.31
C ARG A 82 17.36 1.82 -6.27
N VAL A 83 17.52 0.50 -6.22
CA VAL A 83 16.86 -0.33 -5.21
C VAL A 83 17.42 0.02 -3.83
N PRO A 84 16.56 0.37 -2.85
CA PRO A 84 17.00 0.61 -1.48
C PRO A 84 17.59 -0.65 -0.85
N GLN A 85 18.78 -0.54 -0.25
CA GLN A 85 19.38 -1.63 0.51
C GLN A 85 19.11 -1.45 2.01
N ALA A 86 19.07 -2.54 2.77
CA ALA A 86 18.76 -2.51 4.21
C ALA A 86 19.72 -1.62 5.04
N ASN A 87 20.93 -1.42 4.52
CA ASN A 87 21.98 -0.60 5.15
C ASN A 87 21.99 0.86 4.67
N ASP A 88 21.14 1.23 3.70
CA ASP A 88 21.03 2.62 3.29
C ASP A 88 20.30 3.39 4.41
N GLU A 89 21.02 4.28 5.08
CA GLU A 89 20.49 5.12 6.14
C GLU A 89 19.23 5.85 5.66
N LYS A 90 18.13 5.76 6.43
CA LYS A 90 16.94 6.57 6.19
C LYS A 90 17.37 8.03 6.17
N GLY A 91 17.28 8.67 5.01
CA GLY A 91 17.58 10.09 4.87
C GLY A 91 16.64 10.91 5.76
N ASP A 92 17.19 11.93 6.40
CA ASP A 92 16.44 12.95 7.14
C ASP A 92 15.70 13.87 6.15
N GLU A 93 14.66 13.38 5.46
CA GLU A 93 13.83 14.24 4.61
C GLU A 93 12.35 14.01 4.94
N GLN A 94 11.72 15.12 5.34
CA GLN A 94 10.44 15.25 6.01
C GLN A 94 9.23 15.14 5.05
N ASP A 95 9.46 14.68 3.81
CA ASP A 95 8.44 14.44 2.79
C ASP A 95 8.34 12.91 2.57
N ASP A 96 7.61 12.28 3.49
CA ASP A 96 7.29 10.84 3.51
C ASP A 96 6.23 10.48 2.45
N GLU A 97 6.52 10.71 1.17
CA GLU A 97 5.83 9.97 0.10
C GLU A 97 6.61 8.68 -0.17
N ASP A 98 6.01 7.55 0.21
CA ASP A 98 6.50 6.22 -0.12
C ASP A 98 6.48 6.05 -1.64
N VAL A 99 7.64 6.24 -2.28
CA VAL A 99 7.80 6.07 -3.73
C VAL A 99 7.54 4.60 -4.14
N GLY A 100 7.42 3.67 -3.19
CA GLY A 100 6.99 2.30 -3.46
C GLY A 100 7.94 1.54 -4.38
N VAL A 101 9.23 1.92 -4.39
CA VAL A 101 10.24 1.32 -5.27
C VAL A 101 10.39 -0.15 -4.91
N SER A 102 9.99 -1.02 -5.86
CA SER A 102 10.09 -2.48 -5.72
C SER A 102 11.52 -2.96 -5.94
N GLY A 103 11.76 -4.27 -5.81
CA GLY A 103 13.07 -4.87 -6.11
C GLY A 103 13.92 -5.24 -4.90
N GLN A 104 13.39 -5.20 -3.68
CA GLN A 104 14.14 -5.59 -2.47
C GLN A 104 14.66 -7.04 -2.54
N GLU A 105 13.99 -7.90 -3.29
CA GLU A 105 14.44 -9.27 -3.59
C GLU A 105 15.76 -9.31 -4.35
N MET A 106 16.11 -8.23 -5.07
CA MET A 106 17.31 -8.20 -5.90
C MET A 106 18.60 -8.30 -5.09
N ALA A 107 18.58 -7.88 -3.82
CA ALA A 107 19.71 -8.02 -2.90
C ALA A 107 20.07 -9.50 -2.61
N GLY A 108 19.17 -10.45 -2.90
CA GLY A 108 19.41 -11.88 -2.74
C GLY A 108 20.04 -12.56 -3.95
N PHE A 109 20.28 -11.86 -5.05
CA PHE A 109 20.86 -12.49 -6.24
C PHE A 109 22.39 -12.59 -6.15
N THR A 110 22.90 -13.74 -6.58
CA THR A 110 24.33 -13.97 -6.80
C THR A 110 24.58 -14.17 -8.28
N CYS A 111 25.55 -13.44 -8.83
CA CYS A 111 25.92 -13.57 -10.23
C CYS A 111 26.70 -14.88 -10.45
N LEU A 112 26.33 -15.60 -11.51
CA LEU A 112 27.07 -16.74 -12.01
C LEU A 112 27.70 -16.37 -13.36
N LEU A 113 29.00 -16.61 -13.48
CA LEU A 113 29.77 -16.36 -14.68
C LEU A 113 30.18 -17.68 -15.34
N PRO A 114 30.19 -17.74 -16.68
CA PRO A 114 30.68 -18.90 -17.41
C PRO A 114 32.20 -19.04 -17.29
N GLU A 115 32.65 -20.24 -16.95
CA GLU A 115 34.06 -20.64 -16.84
C GLU A 115 34.21 -22.04 -17.42
N ASP A 116 34.99 -22.19 -18.51
CA ASP A 116 35.38 -23.47 -19.12
C ASP A 116 34.30 -24.57 -19.19
N GLY A 117 33.08 -24.19 -19.56
CA GLY A 117 31.95 -25.11 -19.75
C GLY A 117 31.08 -25.37 -18.52
N TYR A 118 31.36 -24.71 -17.40
CA TYR A 118 30.48 -24.66 -16.22
C TYR A 118 30.19 -23.21 -15.81
N LEU A 119 29.32 -23.05 -14.80
CA LEU A 119 29.02 -21.75 -14.19
C LEU A 119 29.71 -21.67 -12.83
N ALA A 120 30.47 -20.62 -12.61
CA ALA A 120 31.13 -20.30 -11.35
C ALA A 120 30.51 -19.06 -10.72
N TYR A 121 30.64 -18.89 -9.41
CA TYR A 121 30.24 -17.65 -8.76
C TYR A 121 31.10 -16.48 -9.23
N ALA A 122 30.47 -15.33 -9.46
CA ALA A 122 31.21 -14.11 -9.73
C ALA A 122 32.10 -13.77 -8.52
N PRO A 123 33.35 -13.33 -8.75
CA PRO A 123 34.27 -12.99 -7.66
C PRO A 123 33.86 -11.72 -6.90
N LYS A 124 32.93 -10.93 -7.45
CA LYS A 124 32.42 -9.68 -6.89
C LYS A 124 30.90 -9.72 -6.80
N GLU A 125 30.38 -9.11 -5.76
CA GLU A 125 28.95 -8.83 -5.61
C GLU A 125 28.53 -7.67 -6.54
N PHE A 126 27.22 -7.49 -6.71
CA PHE A 126 26.70 -6.36 -7.46
C PHE A 126 26.93 -5.04 -6.71
N SER A 127 27.62 -4.11 -7.36
CA SER A 127 27.86 -2.75 -6.85
C SER A 127 26.60 -1.89 -6.88
N GLN A 128 25.72 -2.11 -7.87
CA GLN A 128 24.48 -1.35 -8.07
C GLN A 128 23.32 -2.29 -8.40
N TYR A 129 22.17 -1.98 -7.80
CA TYR A 129 20.88 -2.62 -8.06
C TYR A 129 19.93 -1.56 -8.60
N LEU A 130 19.54 -1.68 -9.86
CA LEU A 130 18.72 -0.71 -10.57
C LEU A 130 17.45 -1.36 -11.11
N ILE A 131 16.35 -0.64 -11.05
CA ILE A 131 15.05 -1.08 -11.57
C ILE A 131 14.46 0.01 -12.46
N LEU A 132 14.07 -0.38 -13.68
CA LEU A 132 13.35 0.49 -14.59
C LEU A 132 11.85 0.23 -14.43
N ASP A 133 11.15 1.16 -13.81
CA ASP A 133 9.72 1.03 -13.53
C ASP A 133 8.89 1.96 -14.41
N GLU A 134 7.74 1.47 -14.85
CA GLU A 134 6.75 2.26 -15.57
C GLU A 134 6.10 3.28 -14.63
N GLN A 135 6.10 4.54 -15.04
CA GLN A 135 5.47 5.64 -14.33
C GLN A 135 4.04 5.81 -14.81
N VAL A 136 3.09 5.48 -13.94
CA VAL A 136 1.66 5.67 -14.21
C VAL A 136 1.23 7.02 -13.65
N ASN A 137 0.79 7.92 -14.52
CA ASN A 137 0.20 9.18 -14.10
C ASN A 137 -1.25 8.93 -13.63
N VAL A 138 -1.43 8.81 -12.32
CA VAL A 138 -2.77 8.72 -11.71
C VAL A 138 -3.29 10.16 -11.51
N PRO A 139 -4.39 10.54 -12.19
CA PRO A 139 -4.92 11.89 -12.04
C PRO A 139 -5.38 12.14 -10.60
N ASP A 140 -5.13 13.35 -10.10
CA ASP A 140 -5.58 13.75 -8.77
C ASP A 140 -7.12 13.75 -8.71
N SER A 141 -7.65 13.01 -7.74
CA SER A 141 -9.10 12.86 -7.53
C SER A 141 -9.57 13.56 -6.25
N LEU A 142 -8.70 14.32 -5.57
CA LEU A 142 -9.03 14.99 -4.32
C LEU A 142 -10.17 16.00 -4.45
N GLU A 143 -10.28 16.71 -5.57
CA GLU A 143 -11.37 17.67 -5.80
C GLU A 143 -12.72 16.95 -5.93
N ILE A 144 -12.76 15.87 -6.71
CA ILE A 144 -13.95 15.02 -6.89
C ILE A 144 -14.33 14.37 -5.55
N ALA A 145 -13.35 13.89 -4.78
CA ALA A 145 -13.58 13.29 -3.48
C ALA A 145 -14.15 14.30 -2.47
N LYS A 146 -13.65 15.54 -2.45
CA LYS A 146 -14.20 16.64 -1.63
C LYS A 146 -15.61 16.98 -2.05
N GLU A 147 -15.88 17.03 -3.36
CA GLU A 147 -17.22 17.29 -3.87
C GLU A 147 -18.20 16.18 -3.44
N ILE A 148 -17.85 14.91 -3.62
CA ILE A 148 -18.68 13.76 -3.22
C ILE A 148 -18.90 13.75 -1.70
N SER A 149 -17.85 14.00 -0.91
CA SER A 149 -17.94 14.05 0.56
C SER A 149 -18.83 15.20 1.03
N SER A 150 -18.85 16.32 0.30
CA SER A 150 -19.71 17.46 0.62
C SER A 150 -21.20 17.22 0.30
N ARG A 151 -21.52 16.25 -0.58
CA ARG A 151 -22.90 15.94 -0.94
C ARG A 151 -23.58 15.26 0.24
N PRO A 152 -24.72 15.78 0.74
CA PRO A 152 -25.44 15.11 1.80
C PRO A 152 -25.87 13.72 1.31
N PRO A 153 -25.80 12.68 2.14
CA PRO A 153 -26.20 11.34 1.75
C PRO A 153 -27.67 11.38 1.32
N ALA A 154 -27.94 10.90 0.10
CA ALA A 154 -29.30 10.82 -0.40
C ALA A 154 -30.13 9.94 0.55
N LYS A 155 -31.21 10.51 1.10
CA LYS A 155 -32.15 9.74 1.89
C LYS A 155 -32.86 8.78 0.93
N ARG A 156 -32.91 7.51 1.31
CA ARG A 156 -33.71 6.53 0.58
C ARG A 156 -35.19 6.88 0.76
N ASP A 157 -35.93 6.94 -0.34
CA ASP A 157 -37.37 7.14 -0.30
C ASP A 157 -38.02 5.99 0.48
N GLN A 158 -38.78 6.34 1.51
CA GLN A 158 -39.60 5.37 2.22
C GLN A 158 -40.88 5.17 1.41
N PRO A 159 -41.30 3.91 1.16
CA PRO A 159 -42.54 3.67 0.45
C PRO A 159 -43.70 4.29 1.21
N GLU A 160 -44.59 4.95 0.49
CA GLU A 160 -45.80 5.53 1.05
C GLU A 160 -46.73 4.42 1.57
N ASN A 161 -47.56 4.74 2.56
CA ASN A 161 -48.58 3.84 3.11
C ASN A 161 -48.04 2.57 3.78
N LEU A 162 -46.94 2.68 4.53
CA LEU A 162 -46.48 1.59 5.38
C LEU A 162 -47.53 1.29 6.48
N GLN A 163 -48.24 0.18 6.34
CA GLN A 163 -49.27 -0.24 7.30
C GLN A 163 -48.71 -1.22 8.34
N MET A 164 -49.25 -1.15 9.56
CA MET A 164 -48.98 -2.14 10.61
C MET A 164 -49.53 -3.51 10.20
N ARG A 165 -48.65 -4.40 9.72
CA ARG A 165 -49.01 -5.79 9.37
C ARG A 165 -48.84 -6.77 10.52
N PHE A 166 -48.06 -6.40 11.53
CA PHE A 166 -47.90 -7.22 12.73
C PHE A 166 -49.07 -6.98 13.66
N LYS A 167 -49.96 -7.96 13.75
CA LYS A 167 -51.03 -8.02 14.72
C LYS A 167 -50.71 -9.17 15.69
N PRO A 168 -50.31 -8.88 16.94
CA PRO A 168 -50.07 -9.95 17.91
C PRO A 168 -51.35 -10.74 18.17
N TYR A 169 -51.20 -11.98 18.64
CA TYR A 169 -52.34 -12.82 18.98
C TYR A 169 -53.24 -12.09 19.99
N GLY A 170 -54.55 -12.02 19.71
CA GLY A 170 -55.51 -11.25 20.51
C GLY A 170 -55.75 -9.79 20.07
N PHE A 171 -55.06 -9.28 19.04
CA PHE A 171 -55.26 -7.89 18.59
C PHE A 171 -56.58 -7.68 17.82
N ASP A 172 -56.98 -8.65 17.00
CA ASP A 172 -58.25 -8.63 16.24
C ASP A 172 -59.35 -9.46 16.93
N THR A 173 -59.19 -9.81 18.21
CA THR A 173 -60.34 -10.37 18.95
C THR A 173 -61.30 -9.23 19.21
N VAL A 174 -62.16 -8.97 18.22
CA VAL A 174 -63.50 -8.43 18.44
C VAL A 174 -64.06 -9.18 19.64
N GLY A 175 -64.15 -8.49 20.77
CA GLY A 175 -64.88 -8.99 21.92
C GLY A 175 -66.22 -9.47 21.39
N VAL A 176 -66.56 -10.72 21.73
CA VAL A 176 -67.85 -11.34 21.45
C VAL A 176 -68.92 -10.26 21.52
N SER A 177 -69.64 -10.08 20.42
CA SER A 177 -70.73 -9.12 20.30
C SER A 177 -71.75 -9.34 21.41
N SER A 178 -71.59 -8.66 22.54
CA SER A 178 -72.69 -8.42 23.46
C SER A 178 -73.53 -7.33 22.81
N SER A 179 -74.62 -7.77 22.17
CA SER A 179 -75.73 -6.91 21.82
C SER A 179 -76.24 -6.23 23.10
N GLN A 180 -75.79 -5.00 23.37
CA GLN A 180 -76.53 -4.06 24.19
C GLN A 180 -76.51 -2.69 23.51
N PRO A 181 -77.66 -1.99 23.45
CA PRO A 181 -77.75 -0.68 22.83
C PRO A 181 -77.08 0.34 23.76
N THR A 182 -75.90 0.82 23.39
CA THR A 182 -75.25 1.94 24.07
C THR A 182 -75.82 3.25 23.56
N VAL A 183 -76.52 3.90 24.48
CA VAL A 183 -77.01 5.28 24.41
C VAL A 183 -75.87 6.22 23.98
N SER A 184 -76.14 7.07 23.00
CA SER A 184 -75.23 8.11 22.54
C SER A 184 -74.86 9.06 23.68
N VAL A 185 -73.60 9.01 24.13
CA VAL A 185 -73.03 10.05 24.99
C VAL A 185 -72.08 10.89 24.14
N THR A 186 -72.54 12.08 23.81
CA THR A 186 -71.75 13.18 23.26
C THR A 186 -70.70 13.58 24.30
N THR A 187 -69.44 13.23 24.08
CA THR A 187 -68.32 13.81 24.85
C THR A 187 -67.74 14.98 24.08
N THR A 188 -68.14 16.14 24.55
CA THR A 188 -67.50 17.44 24.37
C THR A 188 -65.99 17.39 24.54
N THR A 189 -65.29 18.07 23.63
CA THR A 189 -63.94 18.60 23.80
C THR A 189 -63.70 19.16 25.19
N THR A 190 -62.67 18.66 25.87
CA THR A 190 -62.01 19.37 26.98
C THR A 190 -60.52 19.51 26.70
N THR A 191 -60.19 20.72 26.28
CA THR A 191 -58.88 21.36 26.45
C THR A 191 -58.45 21.29 27.92
N ALA A 192 -57.22 20.83 28.18
CA ALA A 192 -56.57 20.99 29.48
C ALA A 192 -55.18 21.59 29.28
N SER A 193 -55.13 22.92 29.40
CA SER A 193 -53.92 23.71 29.54
C SER A 193 -53.39 23.68 30.98
N SER A 194 -52.07 23.52 31.08
CA SER A 194 -51.14 24.02 32.11
C SER A 194 -51.29 23.59 33.59
N SER A 195 -50.21 23.06 34.16
CA SER A 195 -49.37 23.85 35.09
C SER A 195 -48.03 23.16 35.41
N LYS A 196 -47.01 23.99 35.62
CA LYS A 196 -45.60 23.69 35.92
C LYS A 196 -45.39 23.28 37.38
N SER A 197 -44.51 22.30 37.59
CA SER A 197 -43.43 22.30 38.61
C SER A 197 -42.52 21.11 38.28
N GLY A 198 -41.28 21.28 37.82
CA GLY A 198 -40.17 21.88 38.56
C GLY A 198 -39.41 20.77 39.28
N GLY A 199 -38.30 20.26 38.72
CA GLY A 199 -37.55 19.15 39.30
C GLY A 199 -36.36 18.68 38.47
N ASP A 200 -35.41 19.60 38.24
CA ASP A 200 -34.07 19.32 37.72
C ASP A 200 -33.34 18.23 38.55
N LYS A 201 -32.91 17.14 37.91
CA LYS A 201 -31.94 16.19 38.50
C LYS A 201 -30.78 15.92 37.53
N LYS A 202 -29.92 16.93 37.44
CA LYS A 202 -28.57 16.94 36.84
C LYS A 202 -27.70 15.82 37.45
N ARG A 203 -27.44 14.75 36.70
CA ARG A 203 -26.44 13.73 37.06
C ARG A 203 -25.04 14.22 36.68
N LYS A 204 -24.27 14.55 37.73
CA LYS A 204 -22.87 14.96 37.76
C LYS A 204 -21.97 13.78 37.37
N ARG A 205 -21.28 13.82 36.22
CA ARG A 205 -20.15 12.92 35.90
C ARG A 205 -18.85 13.67 36.21
N LYS A 206 -17.99 13.02 36.98
CA LYS A 206 -16.75 13.55 37.56
C LYS A 206 -15.71 13.87 36.48
N GLU A 207 -15.20 15.09 36.57
CA GLU A 207 -13.89 15.54 36.10
C GLU A 207 -12.79 14.74 36.82
N GLY A 208 -11.85 14.20 36.06
CA GLY A 208 -10.64 13.56 36.54
C GLY A 208 -9.44 14.42 36.18
N GLU A 209 -8.81 14.94 37.21
CA GLU A 209 -7.63 15.80 37.25
C GLU A 209 -6.41 15.24 36.51
N GLU A 210 -5.83 16.14 35.72
CA GLU A 210 -4.43 16.39 35.44
C GLU A 210 -3.41 15.70 36.38
N LYS A 211 -2.47 14.93 35.80
CA LYS A 211 -1.18 14.61 36.44
C LYS A 211 -0.03 15.07 35.56
N GLU A 212 0.34 16.32 35.78
CA GLU A 212 1.63 16.94 35.50
C GLU A 212 2.76 16.07 36.10
N LYS A 213 3.63 15.49 35.24
CA LYS A 213 4.91 14.89 35.68
C LYS A 213 6.06 15.86 35.38
N LYS A 214 6.42 16.55 36.45
CA LYS A 214 7.61 17.40 36.63
C LYS A 214 8.91 16.72 36.19
N LYS A 215 9.69 17.51 35.45
CA LYS A 215 11.16 17.50 35.31
C LYS A 215 11.89 16.82 36.47
N LYS A 216 12.71 15.81 36.15
CA LYS A 216 13.80 15.33 37.00
C LYS A 216 15.13 15.73 36.37
N SER A 217 15.54 16.96 36.65
CA SER A 217 16.94 17.37 36.56
C SER A 217 17.74 16.58 37.60
N LYS A 218 18.61 15.66 37.17
CA LYS A 218 19.69 15.14 38.01
C LYS A 218 21.02 15.64 37.44
N LYS A 219 21.58 16.60 38.16
CA LYS A 219 22.94 17.12 38.07
C LYS A 219 23.91 16.10 38.72
N GLU A 220 25.18 16.18 38.28
CA GLU A 220 26.42 15.61 38.87
C GLU A 220 26.67 14.10 38.66
N LYS A 221 27.86 13.65 38.23
CA LYS A 221 29.25 14.02 38.57
C LYS A 221 30.16 13.88 37.33
N LYS A 222 31.07 14.83 37.07
CA LYS A 222 32.45 14.90 37.57
C LYS A 222 33.34 13.82 36.97
#